data_AF-A0A2N2WGU3-F1
#
_entry.id   AF-A0A2N2WGU3-F1
#
_cell.length_a   1.000
_cell.length_b   1.000
_cell.length_c   1.000
_cell.angle_alpha   90.00
_cell.angle_beta   90.00
_cell.angle_gamma   90.00
#
_symmetry.space_group_name_H-M   'P 1'
#
loop_
_entity.id
_entity.type
_entity.pdbx_description
1 polymer ?
#
loop_
_entity_poly.entity_id
_entity_poly.type
_entity_poly.pdbx_seq_one_letter_code
_entity_poly.pdbx_strand_id
1 'polypeptide(L)'
;MDNNKNDILKKVYLVYLAMAVLGIGIIAKVFYIQVVEGDEWREQAKKLSLRYEKIDAIRGNILASDGSLLAASIPVFDLRMDAGNTHYNDDFFYENVDSLAYFLSNLFKDRSKQEYKQLMIKGRKGNNRYLLLKRGITYNHLKKVRKFPIFKLGKFKGGIIAESRSRRELPFRWLAFRTIGWDKEGTNNDIGLEGAYSSTLEGESGQRLMQRIGNGVYRPLNNESEIEPRNGHDILTSFDINIQDVAEDALMKQLIANEADHGSAVLMEVETGFIVAIANLGKNKEGLYEEKYNYAIGESSEPGSTFKLASIISALDDGLIKLSDT
;
A
#
# COMPACT_ATOMS: atom_id res chain seq x y z
N MET A 1 -34.91 -82.45 -6.25
CA MET A 1 -34.62 -81.14 -5.60
C MET A 1 -33.26 -80.55 -6.01
N ASP A 2 -32.46 -81.23 -6.86
CA ASP A 2 -31.09 -80.78 -7.17
C ASP A 2 -30.95 -79.83 -8.38
N ASN A 3 -31.89 -79.85 -9.34
CA ASN A 3 -31.81 -78.95 -10.51
C ASN A 3 -32.00 -77.47 -10.15
N ASN A 4 -32.86 -77.15 -9.17
CA ASN A 4 -33.07 -75.76 -8.74
C ASN A 4 -31.83 -75.15 -8.05
N LYS A 5 -31.04 -75.96 -7.32
CA LYS A 5 -29.80 -75.49 -6.68
C LYS A 5 -28.72 -75.15 -7.73
N ASN A 6 -28.58 -75.98 -8.76
CA ASN A 6 -27.59 -75.75 -9.82
C ASN A 6 -27.91 -74.52 -10.67
N ASP A 7 -29.17 -74.23 -10.94
CA ASP A 7 -29.57 -73.01 -11.66
C ASP A 7 -29.42 -71.75 -10.81
N ILE A 8 -29.68 -71.82 -9.50
CA ILE A 8 -29.40 -70.71 -8.57
C ILE A 8 -27.89 -70.46 -8.49
N LEU A 9 -27.07 -71.50 -8.37
CA LEU A 9 -25.61 -71.37 -8.33
C LEU A 9 -25.03 -70.76 -9.61
N LYS A 10 -25.49 -71.19 -10.80
CA LYS A 10 -25.08 -70.58 -12.08
C LYS A 10 -25.43 -69.09 -12.16
N LYS A 11 -26.62 -68.70 -11.70
CA LYS A 11 -27.04 -67.29 -11.64
C LYS A 11 -26.17 -66.49 -10.66
N VAL A 12 -25.85 -67.06 -9.50
CA VAL A 12 -24.94 -66.44 -8.51
C VAL A 12 -23.53 -66.27 -9.08
N TYR A 13 -22.97 -67.28 -9.75
CA TYR A 13 -21.65 -67.17 -10.41
C TYR A 13 -21.64 -66.15 -11.55
N LEU A 14 -22.72 -66.05 -12.33
CA LEU A 14 -22.85 -65.04 -13.39
C LEU A 14 -22.89 -63.63 -12.80
N VAL A 15 -23.63 -63.43 -11.71
CA VAL A 15 -23.64 -62.15 -10.98
C VAL A 15 -22.26 -61.84 -10.39
N TYR A 16 -21.58 -62.82 -9.80
CA TYR A 16 -20.24 -62.63 -9.25
C TYR A 16 -19.21 -62.29 -10.33
N LEU A 17 -19.29 -62.95 -11.48
CA LEU A 17 -18.46 -62.65 -12.65
C LEU A 17 -18.74 -61.24 -13.18
N ALA A 18 -20.01 -60.85 -13.29
CA ALA A 18 -20.39 -59.51 -13.70
C ALA A 18 -19.86 -58.45 -12.72
N MET A 19 -19.94 -58.70 -11.41
CA MET A 19 -19.35 -57.83 -10.38
C MET A 19 -17.82 -57.77 -10.47
N ALA A 20 -17.16 -58.91 -10.72
CA ALA A 20 -15.70 -58.97 -10.88
C ALA A 20 -15.23 -58.19 -12.11
N VAL A 21 -15.91 -58.32 -13.25
CA VAL A 21 -15.61 -57.55 -14.48
C VAL A 21 -15.83 -56.06 -14.25
N LEU A 22 -16.90 -55.68 -13.55
CA LEU A 22 -17.14 -54.28 -13.15
C LEU A 22 -16.02 -53.74 -12.26
N GLY A 23 -15.58 -54.52 -11.27
CA GLY A 23 -14.47 -54.18 -10.38
C GLY A 23 -13.15 -53.97 -11.14
N ILE A 24 -12.82 -54.88 -12.07
CA ILE A 24 -11.66 -54.75 -12.96
C ILE A 24 -11.76 -53.47 -13.81
N GLY A 25 -12.95 -53.18 -14.35
CA GLY A 25 -13.21 -51.95 -15.11
C GLY A 25 -12.95 -50.67 -14.30
N ILE A 26 -13.34 -50.64 -13.02
CA ILE A 26 -13.08 -49.51 -12.13
C ILE A 26 -11.58 -49.35 -11.88
N ILE A 27 -10.86 -50.45 -11.58
CA ILE A 27 -9.41 -50.41 -11.34
C ILE A 27 -8.67 -49.94 -12.59
N ALA A 28 -9.04 -50.45 -13.77
CA ALA A 28 -8.47 -50.02 -15.04
C ALA A 28 -8.72 -48.53 -15.31
N LYS A 29 -9.92 -48.02 -14.99
CA LYS A 29 -10.22 -46.59 -15.13
C LYS A 29 -9.42 -45.73 -14.14
N VAL A 30 -9.25 -46.17 -12.89
CA VAL A 30 -8.40 -45.47 -11.90
C VAL A 30 -6.95 -45.43 -12.38
N PHE A 31 -6.42 -46.55 -12.87
CA PHE A 31 -5.05 -46.60 -13.42
C PHE A 31 -4.89 -45.67 -14.63
N TYR A 32 -5.87 -45.66 -15.55
CA TYR A 32 -5.88 -44.75 -16.69
C TYR A 32 -5.84 -43.27 -16.24
N ILE A 33 -6.69 -42.89 -15.28
CA ILE A 33 -6.72 -41.52 -14.75
C ILE A 33 -5.39 -41.16 -14.06
N GLN A 34 -4.82 -42.06 -13.26
CA GLN A 34 -3.60 -41.78 -12.50
C GLN A 34 -2.32 -41.74 -13.34
N VAL A 35 -2.25 -42.56 -14.41
CA VAL A 35 -1.02 -42.73 -15.21
C VAL A 35 -1.10 -41.99 -16.54
N VAL A 36 -2.22 -42.09 -17.27
CA VAL A 36 -2.37 -41.47 -18.60
C VAL A 36 -2.76 -40.00 -18.47
N GLU A 37 -3.79 -39.70 -17.69
CA GLU A 37 -4.25 -38.32 -17.46
C GLU A 37 -3.55 -37.66 -16.26
N GLY A 38 -2.67 -38.39 -15.57
CA GLY A 38 -2.12 -37.98 -14.28
C GLY A 38 -1.36 -36.67 -14.33
N ASP A 39 -0.58 -36.44 -15.39
CA ASP A 39 0.19 -35.20 -15.55
C ASP A 39 -0.70 -33.99 -15.79
N GLU A 40 -1.75 -34.14 -16.60
CA GLU A 40 -2.73 -33.08 -16.87
C GLU A 40 -3.48 -32.68 -15.58
N TRP A 41 -3.98 -33.67 -14.83
CA TRP A 41 -4.64 -33.42 -13.54
C TRP A 41 -3.70 -32.81 -12.49
N ARG A 42 -2.42 -33.22 -12.47
CA ARG A 42 -1.39 -32.62 -11.60
C ARG A 42 -1.11 -31.16 -11.98
N GLU A 43 -1.07 -30.84 -13.27
CA GLU A 43 -0.85 -29.48 -13.75
C GLU A 43 -2.05 -28.57 -13.43
N GLN A 44 -3.28 -29.04 -13.65
CA GLN A 44 -4.48 -28.32 -13.27
C GLN A 44 -4.55 -28.09 -11.76
N ALA A 45 -4.20 -29.09 -10.94
CA ALA A 45 -4.12 -28.96 -9.49
C ALA A 45 -3.06 -27.93 -9.06
N LYS A 46 -1.91 -27.85 -9.74
CA LYS A 46 -0.91 -26.79 -9.52
C LYS A 46 -1.47 -25.41 -9.86
N LYS A 47 -2.11 -25.23 -11.02
CA LYS A 47 -2.71 -23.94 -11.41
C LYS A 47 -3.81 -23.46 -10.45
N LEU A 48 -4.59 -24.38 -9.90
CA LEU A 48 -5.66 -24.07 -8.94
C LEU A 48 -5.16 -23.81 -7.51
N SER A 49 -4.00 -24.37 -7.15
CA SER A 49 -3.44 -24.23 -5.81
C SER A 49 -2.37 -23.14 -5.72
N LEU A 50 -1.67 -22.80 -6.80
CA LEU A 50 -0.60 -21.81 -6.82
C LEU A 50 -1.11 -20.46 -7.31
N ARG A 51 -0.71 -19.39 -6.62
CA ARG A 51 -0.98 -18.00 -7.00
C ARG A 51 0.27 -17.16 -6.75
N TYR A 52 0.59 -16.25 -7.67
CA TYR A 52 1.56 -15.19 -7.39
C TYR A 52 0.91 -14.06 -6.58
N GLU A 53 1.56 -13.69 -5.49
CA GLU A 53 1.22 -12.51 -4.70
C GLU A 53 2.28 -11.44 -4.92
N LYS A 54 1.84 -10.24 -5.28
CA LYS A 54 2.72 -9.08 -5.50
C LYS A 54 3.24 -8.61 -4.14
N ILE A 55 4.55 -8.38 -4.04
CA ILE A 55 5.16 -7.68 -2.90
C ILE A 55 5.48 -6.27 -3.36
N ASP A 56 4.75 -5.28 -2.84
CA ASP A 56 4.97 -3.89 -3.21
C ASP A 56 6.35 -3.41 -2.73
N ALA A 57 7.06 -2.70 -3.61
CA ALA A 57 8.30 -2.02 -3.26
C ALA A 57 8.03 -0.81 -2.35
N ILE A 58 9.03 -0.47 -1.53
CA ILE A 58 8.96 0.76 -0.74
C ILE A 58 9.38 1.92 -1.63
N ARG A 59 8.51 2.91 -1.76
CA ARG A 59 8.77 4.14 -2.51
C ARG A 59 9.90 4.95 -1.84
N GLY A 60 10.89 5.40 -2.61
CA GLY A 60 12.04 6.16 -2.12
C GLY A 60 11.67 7.49 -1.46
N ASN A 61 12.52 8.01 -0.58
CA ASN A 61 12.29 9.25 0.18
C ASN A 61 12.63 10.49 -0.65
N ILE A 62 12.03 11.63 -0.31
CA ILE A 62 12.45 12.95 -0.79
C ILE A 62 13.11 13.65 0.39
N LEU A 63 14.35 14.08 0.19
CA LEU A 63 15.24 14.64 1.20
C LEU A 63 15.53 16.11 0.89
N ALA A 64 15.60 16.94 1.93
CA ALA A 64 16.16 18.28 1.87
C ALA A 64 17.68 18.23 1.72
N SER A 65 18.30 19.38 1.44
CA SER A 65 19.75 19.51 1.22
C SER A 65 20.62 19.04 2.40
N ASP A 66 20.09 19.12 3.62
CA ASP A 66 20.73 18.66 4.86
C ASP A 66 20.47 17.16 5.16
N GLY A 67 19.71 16.47 4.30
CA GLY A 67 19.28 15.08 4.47
C GLY A 67 18.01 14.89 5.30
N SER A 68 17.37 15.97 5.74
CA SER A 68 16.08 15.90 6.44
C SER A 68 14.96 15.38 5.53
N LEU A 69 13.99 14.65 6.09
CA LEU A 69 12.91 14.02 5.32
C LEU A 69 11.82 15.04 4.96
N LEU A 70 11.65 15.33 3.67
CA LEU A 70 10.52 16.11 3.13
C LEU A 70 9.31 15.21 2.84
N ALA A 71 9.56 14.02 2.30
CA ALA A 71 8.55 12.97 2.12
C ALA A 71 9.16 11.60 2.40
N ALA A 72 8.47 10.78 3.19
CA ALA A 72 8.97 9.47 3.60
C ALA A 72 7.91 8.39 3.47
N SER A 73 8.33 7.18 3.10
CA SER A 73 7.47 6.01 3.07
C SER A 73 7.57 5.24 4.38
N ILE A 74 6.53 5.30 5.21
CA ILE A 74 6.52 4.61 6.51
C ILE A 74 5.72 3.31 6.40
N PRO A 75 6.25 2.16 6.86
CA PRO A 75 5.51 0.92 6.91
C PRO A 75 4.39 1.02 7.95
N VAL A 76 3.16 0.88 7.48
CA VAL A 76 1.97 0.76 8.32
C VAL A 76 1.32 -0.60 8.09
N PHE A 77 0.53 -1.06 9.05
CA PHE A 77 -0.09 -2.37 8.97
C PHE A 77 -1.61 -2.28 9.02
N ASP A 78 -2.29 -3.04 8.18
CA ASP A 78 -3.70 -3.30 8.35
C ASP A 78 -3.89 -4.51 9.26
N LEU A 79 -4.53 -4.27 10.40
CA LEU A 79 -4.86 -5.30 11.35
C LEU A 79 -6.15 -5.99 10.90
N ARG A 80 -6.03 -7.27 10.61
CA ARG A 80 -7.11 -8.17 10.24
C ARG A 80 -7.16 -9.38 11.14
N MET A 81 -8.32 -10.03 11.15
CA MET A 81 -8.55 -11.27 11.89
C MET A 81 -9.19 -12.31 10.98
N ASP A 82 -8.65 -13.53 11.02
CA ASP A 82 -9.35 -14.74 10.58
C ASP A 82 -10.37 -15.11 11.66
N ALA A 83 -11.57 -14.55 11.56
CA ALA A 83 -12.65 -14.88 12.49
C ALA A 83 -13.22 -16.28 12.18
N GLY A 84 -13.04 -16.81 10.98
CA GLY A 84 -13.41 -18.17 10.58
C GLY A 84 -12.40 -19.26 10.96
N ASN A 85 -11.43 -18.93 11.82
CA ASN A 85 -10.34 -19.84 12.18
C ASN A 85 -10.85 -21.09 12.91
N THR A 86 -10.48 -22.26 12.42
CA THR A 86 -10.90 -23.56 12.95
C THR A 86 -9.95 -24.15 13.99
N HIS A 87 -8.83 -23.47 14.33
CA HIS A 87 -7.85 -23.96 15.32
C HIS A 87 -8.30 -23.78 16.77
N TYR A 88 -9.38 -23.03 17.01
CA TYR A 88 -10.05 -22.93 18.30
C TYR A 88 -11.57 -23.05 18.13
N ASN A 89 -12.23 -23.57 19.16
CA ASN A 89 -13.68 -23.71 19.20
C ASN A 89 -14.37 -22.39 19.54
N ASP A 90 -15.70 -22.37 19.38
CA ASP A 90 -16.49 -21.18 19.64
C ASP A 90 -16.47 -20.78 21.12
N ASP A 91 -16.42 -21.73 22.05
CA ASP A 91 -16.34 -21.46 23.49
C ASP A 91 -15.11 -20.60 23.82
N PHE A 92 -13.92 -21.04 23.37
CA PHE A 92 -12.69 -20.29 23.54
C PHE A 92 -12.79 -18.88 22.95
N PHE A 93 -13.40 -18.73 21.76
CA PHE A 93 -13.59 -17.43 21.15
C PHE A 93 -14.48 -16.53 21.99
N TYR A 94 -15.67 -17.00 22.39
CA TYR A 94 -16.63 -16.19 23.14
C TYR A 94 -16.16 -15.84 24.56
N GLU A 95 -15.35 -16.69 25.19
CA GLU A 95 -14.67 -16.38 26.45
C GLU A 95 -13.63 -15.26 26.31
N ASN A 96 -12.87 -15.23 25.21
CA ASN A 96 -11.72 -14.34 25.05
C ASN A 96 -12.00 -13.06 24.24
N VAL A 97 -13.06 -13.05 23.41
CA VAL A 97 -13.39 -11.92 22.52
C VAL A 97 -13.67 -10.63 23.29
N ASP A 98 -14.24 -10.74 24.49
CA ASP A 98 -14.54 -9.60 25.35
C ASP A 98 -13.26 -8.90 25.84
N SER A 99 -12.27 -9.70 26.27
CA SER A 99 -10.95 -9.21 26.68
C SER A 99 -10.16 -8.67 25.49
N LEU A 100 -10.18 -9.36 24.34
CA LEU A 100 -9.55 -8.86 23.11
C LEU A 100 -10.13 -7.49 22.71
N ALA A 101 -11.46 -7.36 22.72
CA ALA A 101 -12.13 -6.10 22.40
C ALA A 101 -11.75 -4.96 23.37
N TYR A 102 -11.60 -5.27 24.66
CA TYR A 102 -11.15 -4.31 25.67
C TYR A 102 -9.73 -3.80 25.37
N PHE A 103 -8.79 -4.69 25.10
CA PHE A 103 -7.41 -4.31 24.78
C PHE A 103 -7.31 -3.51 23.46
N LEU A 104 -8.08 -3.88 22.44
CA LEU A 104 -8.13 -3.15 21.17
C LEU A 104 -8.68 -1.74 21.36
N SER A 105 -9.79 -1.59 22.09
CA SER A 105 -10.41 -0.29 22.38
C SER A 105 -9.47 0.62 23.18
N ASN A 106 -8.80 0.10 24.21
CA ASN A 106 -7.84 0.86 25.02
C ASN A 106 -6.59 1.28 24.23
N LEU A 107 -6.10 0.41 23.33
CA LEU A 107 -4.92 0.71 22.53
C LEU A 107 -5.20 1.78 21.48
N PHE A 108 -6.32 1.65 20.77
CA PHE A 108 -6.59 2.44 19.57
C PHE A 108 -7.48 3.66 19.81
N LYS A 109 -8.32 3.64 20.85
CA LYS A 109 -9.24 4.73 21.24
C LYS A 109 -10.13 5.24 20.09
N ASP A 110 -10.37 4.43 19.07
CA ASP A 110 -11.14 4.77 17.87
C ASP A 110 -12.55 4.16 17.86
N ARG A 111 -12.76 3.11 18.65
CA ARG A 111 -14.05 2.43 18.85
C ARG A 111 -14.16 1.95 20.28
N SER A 112 -15.38 1.87 20.78
CA SER A 112 -15.68 1.27 22.07
C SER A 112 -15.39 -0.23 22.09
N LYS A 113 -15.21 -0.79 23.29
CA LYS A 113 -15.12 -2.24 23.52
C LYS A 113 -16.29 -2.98 22.87
N GLN A 114 -17.51 -2.47 23.03
CA GLN A 114 -18.71 -3.14 22.53
C GLN A 114 -18.73 -3.19 21.00
N GLU A 115 -18.32 -2.12 20.31
CA GLU A 115 -18.22 -2.10 18.85
C GLU A 115 -17.20 -3.12 18.33
N TYR A 116 -16.00 -3.18 18.93
CA TYR A 116 -15.00 -4.20 18.56
C TYR A 116 -15.52 -5.62 18.79
N LYS A 117 -16.18 -5.87 19.93
CA LYS A 117 -16.78 -7.17 20.25
C LYS A 117 -17.83 -7.57 19.22
N GLN A 118 -18.77 -6.69 18.91
CA GLN A 118 -19.83 -6.96 17.94
C GLN A 118 -19.28 -7.20 16.54
N LEU A 119 -18.26 -6.43 16.13
CA LEU A 119 -17.58 -6.63 14.85
C LEU A 119 -16.97 -8.04 14.74
N MET A 120 -16.24 -8.47 15.77
CA MET A 120 -15.60 -9.79 15.80
C MET A 120 -16.63 -10.93 15.86
N ILE A 121 -17.70 -10.79 16.65
CA ILE A 121 -18.79 -11.78 16.73
C ILE A 121 -19.51 -11.89 15.38
N LYS A 122 -19.82 -10.76 14.72
CA LYS A 122 -20.41 -10.75 13.38
C LYS A 122 -19.49 -11.43 12.37
N GLY A 123 -18.18 -11.15 12.45
CA GLY A 123 -17.17 -11.82 11.63
C GLY A 123 -17.13 -13.32 11.84
N ARG A 124 -17.19 -13.79 13.10
CA ARG A 124 -17.21 -15.23 13.44
C ARG A 124 -18.46 -15.92 12.89
N LYS A 125 -19.64 -15.35 13.13
CA LYS A 125 -20.92 -15.88 12.63
C LYS A 125 -20.97 -15.95 11.10
N GLY A 126 -20.36 -14.98 10.42
CA GLY A 126 -20.25 -14.94 8.97
C GLY A 126 -19.08 -15.75 8.39
N ASN A 127 -18.34 -16.51 9.20
CA ASN A 127 -17.13 -17.24 8.80
C ASN A 127 -16.12 -16.35 8.03
N ASN A 128 -15.99 -15.08 8.44
CA ASN A 128 -15.14 -14.11 7.76
C ASN A 128 -13.66 -14.37 8.10
N ARG A 129 -12.91 -14.93 7.15
CA ARG A 129 -11.49 -15.25 7.31
C ARG A 129 -10.54 -14.07 7.14
N TYR A 130 -11.08 -12.89 6.89
CA TYR A 130 -10.30 -11.71 6.50
C TYR A 130 -10.96 -10.42 7.02
N LEU A 131 -11.41 -10.45 8.27
CA LEU A 131 -12.12 -9.36 8.92
C LEU A 131 -11.19 -8.18 9.17
N LEU A 132 -11.50 -7.00 8.62
CA LEU A 132 -10.75 -5.78 8.90
C LEU A 132 -11.10 -5.24 10.29
N LEU A 133 -10.10 -5.12 11.16
CA LEU A 133 -10.25 -4.51 12.48
C LEU A 133 -9.86 -3.04 12.47
N LYS A 134 -8.66 -2.73 11.96
CA LYS A 134 -8.15 -1.36 11.90
C LYS A 134 -7.10 -1.20 10.80
N ARG A 135 -7.14 -0.07 10.08
CA ARG A 135 -6.15 0.28 9.06
C ARG A 135 -5.01 1.12 9.65
N GLY A 136 -3.83 1.01 9.04
CA GLY A 136 -2.74 1.96 9.28
C GLY A 136 -2.15 1.94 10.69
N ILE A 137 -2.07 0.79 11.35
CA ILE A 137 -1.45 0.67 12.67
C ILE A 137 0.08 0.69 12.54
N THR A 138 0.77 1.36 13.47
CA THR A 138 2.24 1.39 13.49
C THR A 138 2.82 0.03 13.90
N TYR A 139 4.10 -0.20 13.61
CA TYR A 139 4.81 -1.39 14.09
C TYR A 139 4.75 -1.53 15.63
N ASN A 140 4.83 -0.41 16.35
CA ASN A 140 4.71 -0.37 17.81
C ASN A 140 3.33 -0.84 18.30
N HIS A 141 2.25 -0.48 17.60
CA HIS A 141 0.92 -1.02 17.87
C HIS A 141 0.87 -2.52 17.58
N LEU A 142 1.39 -2.96 16.44
CA LEU A 142 1.38 -4.38 16.05
C LEU A 142 2.11 -5.26 17.10
N LYS A 143 3.24 -4.80 17.64
CA LYS A 143 3.99 -5.48 18.71
C LYS A 143 3.15 -5.67 19.98
N LYS A 144 2.29 -4.71 20.31
CA LYS A 144 1.35 -4.81 21.46
C LYS A 144 0.19 -5.75 21.14
N VAL A 145 -0.43 -5.61 19.98
CA VAL A 145 -1.59 -6.43 19.54
C VAL A 145 -1.24 -7.91 19.48
N ARG A 146 -0.02 -8.26 19.05
CA ARG A 146 0.49 -9.65 19.06
C ARG A 146 0.48 -10.32 20.43
N LYS A 147 0.35 -9.56 21.53
CA LYS A 147 0.29 -10.08 22.90
C LYS A 147 -1.13 -10.19 23.45
N PHE A 148 -2.15 -9.72 22.73
CA PHE A 148 -3.54 -9.69 23.20
C PHE A 148 -4.17 -11.10 23.21
N PRO A 149 -5.27 -11.30 23.96
CA PRO A 149 -6.03 -12.56 23.95
C PRO A 149 -6.40 -12.97 22.52
N ILE A 150 -6.45 -14.29 22.26
CA ILE A 150 -6.56 -14.90 20.93
C ILE A 150 -5.31 -14.64 20.06
N PHE A 151 -4.91 -13.39 19.83
CA PHE A 151 -3.79 -13.02 18.96
C PHE A 151 -2.41 -13.49 19.45
N LYS A 152 -2.23 -13.65 20.77
CA LYS A 152 -1.02 -14.23 21.37
C LYS A 152 -0.70 -15.66 20.90
N LEU A 153 -1.68 -16.35 20.31
CA LEU A 153 -1.49 -17.68 19.73
C LEU A 153 -0.81 -17.62 18.34
N GLY A 154 -0.60 -16.43 17.78
CA GLY A 154 0.08 -16.21 16.50
C GLY A 154 -0.83 -16.28 15.28
N LYS A 155 -0.26 -16.13 14.08
CA LYS A 155 -1.00 -16.04 12.80
C LYS A 155 -1.92 -17.24 12.57
N PHE A 156 -1.42 -18.46 12.79
CA PHE A 156 -2.16 -19.69 12.49
C PHE A 156 -3.20 -20.05 13.56
N LYS A 157 -2.82 -20.06 14.84
CA LYS A 157 -3.74 -20.44 15.92
C LYS A 157 -4.63 -19.31 16.39
N GLY A 158 -4.14 -18.06 16.38
CA GLY A 158 -4.86 -16.88 16.84
C GLY A 158 -5.55 -16.09 15.73
N GLY A 159 -5.31 -16.43 14.46
CA GLY A 159 -5.94 -15.75 13.32
C GLY A 159 -5.54 -14.29 13.14
N ILE A 160 -4.46 -13.81 13.77
CA ILE A 160 -3.97 -12.44 13.54
C ILE A 160 -3.37 -12.32 12.14
N ILE A 161 -3.86 -11.38 11.36
CA ILE A 161 -3.34 -11.06 10.03
C ILE A 161 -2.88 -9.60 10.09
N ALA A 162 -1.64 -9.36 9.70
CA ALA A 162 -1.06 -8.03 9.63
C ALA A 162 -0.50 -7.84 8.24
N GLU A 163 -1.11 -6.95 7.47
CA GLU A 163 -0.75 -6.69 6.09
C GLU A 163 0.08 -5.42 6.03
N SER A 164 1.31 -5.55 5.55
CA SER A 164 2.19 -4.41 5.38
C SER A 164 1.68 -3.55 4.22
N ARG A 165 1.56 -2.25 4.46
CA ARG A 165 1.33 -1.24 3.43
C ARG A 165 2.32 -0.10 3.63
N SER A 166 2.73 0.52 2.54
CA SER A 166 3.48 1.77 2.62
C SER A 166 2.48 2.91 2.76
N ARG A 167 2.70 3.82 3.71
CA ARG A 167 1.99 5.10 3.76
C ARG A 167 2.99 6.22 3.56
N ARG A 168 2.71 7.07 2.57
CA ARG A 168 3.47 8.30 2.36
C ARG A 168 3.17 9.30 3.48
N GLU A 169 4.22 9.80 4.11
CA GLU A 169 4.18 10.75 5.22
C GLU A 169 4.99 11.98 4.86
N LEU A 170 4.44 13.15 5.17
CA LEU A 170 5.03 14.46 4.92
C LEU A 170 5.29 15.10 6.29
N PRO A 171 6.52 15.02 6.84
CA PRO A 171 6.81 15.48 8.21
C PRO A 171 6.44 16.95 8.45
N PHE A 172 6.65 17.80 7.44
CA PHE A 172 6.37 19.24 7.50
C PHE A 172 4.97 19.61 6.98
N ARG A 173 4.13 18.61 6.67
CA ARG A 173 2.73 18.75 6.24
C ARG A 173 2.52 19.69 5.05
N TRP A 174 2.29 20.97 5.33
CA TRP A 174 1.91 21.99 4.35
C TRP A 174 3.10 22.72 3.75
N LEU A 175 4.26 22.69 4.41
CA LEU A 175 5.48 23.31 3.93
C LEU A 175 5.88 22.71 2.58
N ALA A 176 6.04 23.56 1.56
CA ALA A 176 6.33 23.22 0.17
C ALA A 176 5.40 22.14 -0.41
N PHE A 177 4.17 22.01 0.12
CA PHE A 177 3.31 20.86 -0.16
C PHE A 177 3.04 20.66 -1.65
N ARG A 178 2.81 21.74 -2.41
CA ARG A 178 2.56 21.62 -3.83
C ARG A 178 3.80 21.29 -4.64
N THR A 179 4.96 21.76 -4.18
CA THR A 179 6.26 21.52 -4.80
C THR A 179 6.73 20.09 -4.56
N ILE A 180 6.61 19.59 -3.34
CA ILE A 180 6.90 18.19 -3.01
C ILE A 180 5.87 17.30 -3.73
N GLY A 181 4.60 17.66 -3.65
CA GLY A 181 3.49 16.83 -4.11
C GLY A 181 3.07 15.83 -3.05
N TRP A 182 2.21 14.90 -3.45
CA TRP A 182 1.77 13.80 -2.59
C TRP A 182 1.88 12.47 -3.33
N ASP A 183 1.51 11.37 -2.70
CA ASP A 183 1.25 10.13 -3.43
C ASP A 183 -0.10 9.62 -2.94
N LYS A 184 -0.98 9.28 -3.87
CA LYS A 184 -2.29 8.72 -3.55
C LYS A 184 -2.40 7.36 -4.22
N GLU A 185 -2.52 6.35 -3.38
CA GLU A 185 -2.65 4.95 -3.75
C GLU A 185 -3.73 4.77 -4.84
N GLY A 186 -3.34 4.27 -6.01
CA GLY A 186 -4.24 4.00 -7.13
C GLY A 186 -4.54 5.19 -8.06
N THR A 187 -3.84 6.32 -7.93
CA THR A 187 -3.90 7.42 -8.89
C THR A 187 -2.51 7.73 -9.42
N ASN A 188 -2.39 7.95 -10.74
CA ASN A 188 -1.19 8.59 -11.28
C ASN A 188 -1.14 10.00 -10.70
N ASN A 189 -0.13 10.27 -9.87
CA ASN A 189 0.09 11.61 -9.36
C ASN A 189 1.19 12.28 -10.18
N ASP A 190 0.84 13.36 -10.87
CA ASP A 190 1.75 14.13 -11.73
C ASP A 190 2.11 15.48 -11.08
N ILE A 191 2.07 15.56 -9.75
CA ILE A 191 2.23 16.81 -9.00
C ILE A 191 3.58 16.85 -8.30
N GLY A 192 4.29 17.96 -8.48
CA GLY A 192 5.52 18.25 -7.76
C GLY A 192 6.64 17.26 -8.06
N LEU A 193 7.57 17.15 -7.13
CA LEU A 193 8.69 16.21 -7.17
C LEU A 193 8.21 14.75 -7.18
N GLU A 194 7.12 14.44 -6.47
CA GLU A 194 6.51 13.10 -6.48
C GLU A 194 6.12 12.65 -7.87
N GLY A 195 5.48 13.52 -8.65
CA GLY A 195 5.09 13.21 -10.02
C GLY A 195 6.27 13.20 -10.98
N ALA A 196 7.09 14.27 -10.93
CA ALA A 196 8.23 14.44 -11.83
C ALA A 196 9.23 13.27 -11.74
N TYR A 197 9.42 12.71 -10.55
CA TYR A 197 10.36 11.61 -10.31
C TYR A 197 9.69 10.30 -9.91
N SER A 198 8.41 10.11 -10.26
CA SER A 198 7.67 8.93 -9.82
C SER A 198 8.33 7.60 -10.24
N SER A 199 8.88 7.54 -11.46
CA SER A 199 9.60 6.37 -11.97
C SER A 199 10.89 6.04 -11.19
N THR A 200 11.53 7.04 -10.60
CA THR A 200 12.73 6.86 -9.78
C THR A 200 12.35 6.45 -8.34
N LEU A 201 11.25 7.00 -7.85
CA LEU A 201 10.73 6.78 -6.50
C LEU A 201 10.00 5.45 -6.34
N GLU A 202 9.30 4.91 -7.34
CA GLU A 202 8.40 3.75 -7.19
C GLU A 202 9.12 2.42 -6.86
N GLY A 203 10.33 2.22 -7.42
CA GLY A 203 11.05 0.95 -7.30
C GLY A 203 10.44 -0.18 -8.14
N GLU A 204 10.91 -1.41 -7.91
CA GLU A 204 10.48 -2.60 -8.64
C GLU A 204 9.77 -3.57 -7.69
N SER A 205 8.49 -3.83 -7.93
CA SER A 205 7.72 -4.75 -7.09
C SER A 205 8.17 -6.19 -7.26
N GLY A 206 8.27 -6.90 -6.14
CA GLY A 206 8.59 -8.31 -6.08
C GLY A 206 7.37 -9.21 -6.32
N GLN A 207 7.62 -10.50 -6.38
CA GLN A 207 6.57 -11.52 -6.51
C GLN A 207 6.93 -12.73 -5.65
N ARG A 208 5.93 -13.26 -4.94
CA ARG A 208 6.09 -14.50 -4.17
C ARG A 208 5.03 -15.52 -4.57
N LEU A 209 5.47 -16.77 -4.74
CA LEU A 209 4.59 -17.88 -5.03
C LEU A 209 3.90 -18.37 -3.75
N MET A 210 2.57 -18.39 -3.77
CA MET A 210 1.72 -18.82 -2.66
C MET A 210 0.96 -20.08 -3.04
N GLN A 211 0.91 -21.07 -2.16
CA GLN A 211 0.07 -22.27 -2.31
C GLN A 211 -1.09 -22.26 -1.35
N ARG A 212 -2.26 -22.58 -1.90
CA ARG A 212 -3.48 -22.84 -1.16
C ARG A 212 -3.34 -24.13 -0.34
N ILE A 213 -3.26 -23.96 0.96
CA ILE A 213 -3.53 -24.98 1.96
C ILE A 213 -5.06 -25.05 2.12
N GLY A 214 -5.61 -26.24 2.39
CA GLY A 214 -7.05 -26.47 2.54
C GLY A 214 -7.77 -25.39 3.37
N ASN A 215 -9.08 -25.24 3.13
CA ASN A 215 -9.91 -24.17 3.71
C ASN A 215 -9.56 -22.74 3.22
N GLY A 216 -8.90 -22.57 2.07
CA GLY A 216 -8.70 -21.25 1.46
C GLY A 216 -7.58 -20.41 2.08
N VAL A 217 -6.69 -21.04 2.84
CA VAL A 217 -5.52 -20.40 3.44
C VAL A 217 -4.35 -20.51 2.47
N TYR A 218 -3.58 -19.45 2.25
CA TYR A 218 -2.40 -19.50 1.39
C TYR A 218 -1.11 -19.48 2.24
N ARG A 219 -0.12 -20.28 1.84
CA ARG A 219 1.22 -20.32 2.44
C ARG A 219 2.27 -20.07 1.35
N PRO A 220 3.30 -19.26 1.62
CA PRO A 220 4.39 -19.10 0.68
C PRO A 220 5.09 -20.45 0.41
N LEU A 221 5.30 -20.76 -0.87
CA LEU A 221 6.21 -21.83 -1.30
C LEU A 221 7.65 -21.31 -1.28
N ASN A 222 8.61 -22.22 -1.12
CA ASN A 222 10.05 -21.98 -1.05
C ASN A 222 10.57 -20.79 -1.89
N ASN A 223 11.60 -20.12 -1.36
CA ASN A 223 12.25 -18.90 -1.87
C ASN A 223 12.80 -18.95 -3.32
N GLU A 224 12.88 -20.11 -3.97
CA GLU A 224 13.52 -20.24 -5.30
C GLU A 224 12.73 -19.54 -6.42
N SER A 225 11.44 -19.27 -6.23
CA SER A 225 10.60 -18.52 -7.17
C SER A 225 10.16 -17.15 -6.60
N GLU A 226 10.84 -16.69 -5.56
CA GLU A 226 10.60 -15.38 -4.97
C GLU A 226 11.49 -14.33 -5.62
N ILE A 227 10.86 -13.31 -6.20
CA ILE A 227 11.54 -12.10 -6.66
C ILE A 227 11.39 -11.10 -5.52
N GLU A 228 12.49 -10.78 -4.85
CA GLU A 228 12.50 -9.74 -3.82
C GLU A 228 12.22 -8.36 -4.45
N PRO A 229 11.39 -7.53 -3.82
CA PRO A 229 11.17 -6.16 -4.29
C PRO A 229 12.46 -5.34 -4.17
N ARG A 230 12.67 -4.43 -5.11
CA ARG A 230 13.70 -3.39 -5.01
C ARG A 230 13.05 -2.07 -4.65
N ASN A 231 13.47 -1.50 -3.54
CA ASN A 231 12.99 -0.18 -3.12
C ASN A 231 13.34 0.88 -4.17
N GLY A 232 12.51 1.92 -4.26
CA GLY A 232 12.82 3.07 -5.09
C GLY A 232 14.00 3.86 -4.55
N HIS A 233 14.56 4.69 -5.41
CA HIS A 233 15.71 5.53 -5.06
C HIS A 233 15.23 6.79 -4.33
N ASP A 234 16.03 7.21 -3.36
CA ASP A 234 15.81 8.48 -2.66
C ASP A 234 16.29 9.64 -3.53
N ILE A 235 15.63 10.79 -3.39
CA ILE A 235 15.98 12.03 -4.09
C ILE A 235 16.49 13.04 -3.07
N LEU A 236 17.70 13.54 -3.30
CA LEU A 236 18.25 14.67 -2.57
C LEU A 236 17.93 15.96 -3.32
N THR A 237 17.23 16.88 -2.66
CA THR A 237 16.87 18.19 -3.22
C THR A 237 17.83 19.27 -2.75
N SER A 238 17.80 20.43 -3.41
CA SER A 238 18.48 21.65 -2.95
C SER A 238 17.69 22.45 -1.92
N PHE A 239 16.50 21.98 -1.51
CA PHE A 239 15.66 22.72 -0.56
C PHE A 239 16.34 22.82 0.81
N ASP A 240 16.29 24.02 1.37
CA ASP A 240 16.58 24.24 2.78
C ASP A 240 15.24 24.47 3.50
N ILE A 241 14.93 23.61 4.47
CA ILE A 241 13.65 23.63 5.19
C ILE A 241 13.48 24.94 5.97
N ASN A 242 14.55 25.48 6.55
CA ASN A 242 14.47 26.70 7.35
C ASN A 242 14.23 27.90 6.45
N ILE A 243 14.92 27.96 5.30
CA ILE A 243 14.72 29.03 4.33
C ILE A 243 13.33 28.93 3.70
N GLN A 244 12.85 27.72 3.41
CA GLN A 244 11.49 27.49 2.92
C GLN A 244 10.44 28.01 3.90
N ASP A 245 10.58 27.71 5.20
CA ASP A 245 9.66 28.17 6.25
C ASP A 245 9.64 29.70 6.36
N VAL A 246 10.81 30.32 6.34
CA VAL A 246 10.93 31.79 6.34
C VAL A 246 10.31 32.41 5.09
N ALA A 247 10.51 31.81 3.91
CA ALA A 247 9.94 32.30 2.65
C ALA A 247 8.41 32.20 2.64
N GLU A 248 7.84 31.08 3.08
CA GLU A 248 6.38 30.90 3.20
C GLU A 248 5.76 31.85 4.22
N ASP A 249 6.36 32.00 5.41
CA ASP A 249 5.86 32.92 6.44
C ASP A 249 5.91 34.38 5.97
N ALA A 250 7.02 34.81 5.35
CA ALA A 250 7.16 36.15 4.81
C ALA A 250 6.13 36.44 3.70
N LEU A 251 5.94 35.49 2.78
CA LEU A 251 4.92 35.59 1.74
C LEU A 251 3.51 35.65 2.34
N MET A 252 3.19 34.76 3.27
CA MET A 252 1.88 34.71 3.93
C MET A 252 1.55 36.04 4.61
N LYS A 253 2.50 36.63 5.34
CA LYS A 253 2.33 37.95 5.98
C LYS A 253 1.98 39.03 4.96
N GLN A 254 2.66 39.06 3.81
CA GLN A 254 2.36 40.03 2.76
C GLN A 254 1.02 39.79 2.09
N LEU A 255 0.64 38.54 1.83
CA LEU A 255 -0.66 38.24 1.25
C LEU A 255 -1.80 38.62 2.20
N ILE A 256 -1.66 38.35 3.50
CA ILE A 256 -2.63 38.78 4.52
C ILE A 256 -2.74 40.31 4.55
N ALA A 257 -1.61 41.01 4.64
CA ALA A 257 -1.59 42.47 4.75
C ALA A 257 -2.21 43.19 3.53
N ASN A 258 -2.12 42.59 2.34
CA ASN A 258 -2.65 43.15 1.10
C ASN A 258 -3.98 42.50 0.66
N GLU A 259 -4.55 41.60 1.47
CA GLU A 259 -5.74 40.81 1.14
C GLU A 259 -5.69 40.10 -0.23
N ALA A 260 -4.49 39.70 -0.66
CA ALA A 260 -4.24 39.18 -2.00
C ALA A 260 -4.82 37.77 -2.20
N ASP A 261 -5.23 37.45 -3.43
CA ASP A 261 -5.80 36.13 -3.74
C ASP A 261 -4.76 35.00 -3.69
N HIS A 262 -3.53 35.28 -4.12
CA HIS A 262 -2.40 34.34 -4.12
C HIS A 262 -1.09 35.09 -4.35
N GLY A 263 0.02 34.38 -4.17
CA GLY A 263 1.34 34.83 -4.59
C GLY A 263 2.36 33.69 -4.54
N SER A 264 3.55 33.97 -5.06
CA SER A 264 4.68 33.05 -4.98
C SER A 264 5.98 33.78 -4.67
N ALA A 265 6.93 33.04 -4.10
CA ALA A 265 8.28 33.49 -3.86
C ALA A 265 9.26 32.36 -4.21
N VAL A 266 10.25 32.65 -5.05
CA VAL A 266 11.29 31.71 -5.45
C VAL A 266 12.63 32.26 -4.97
N LEU A 267 13.40 31.45 -4.26
CA LEU A 267 14.77 31.77 -3.87
C LEU A 267 15.75 30.81 -4.55
N MET A 268 16.74 31.39 -5.23
CA MET A 268 17.75 30.66 -5.98
C MET A 268 19.15 31.10 -5.55
N GLU A 269 20.04 30.15 -5.39
CA GLU A 269 21.47 30.40 -5.27
C GLU A 269 22.04 30.76 -6.65
N VAL A 270 22.61 31.95 -6.79
CA VAL A 270 23.04 32.50 -8.10
C VAL A 270 24.21 31.72 -8.71
N GLU A 271 25.14 31.26 -7.89
CA GLU A 271 26.35 30.57 -8.37
C GLU A 271 26.03 29.19 -8.96
N THR A 272 25.12 28.44 -8.34
CA THR A 272 24.78 27.06 -8.74
C THR A 272 23.50 26.97 -9.57
N GLY A 273 22.64 27.98 -9.51
CA GLY A 273 21.29 27.95 -10.07
C GLY A 273 20.31 27.08 -9.26
N PHE A 274 20.69 26.59 -8.08
CA PHE A 274 19.82 25.76 -7.26
C PHE A 274 18.69 26.56 -6.63
N ILE A 275 17.48 26.01 -6.73
CA ILE A 275 16.31 26.55 -6.03
C ILE A 275 16.37 26.07 -4.58
N VAL A 276 16.53 27.01 -3.65
CA VAL A 276 16.67 26.72 -2.22
C VAL A 276 15.31 26.79 -1.50
N ALA A 277 14.40 27.61 -2.01
CA ALA A 277 13.01 27.69 -1.54
C ALA A 277 12.06 28.10 -2.68
N ILE A 278 10.83 27.59 -2.62
CA ILE A 278 9.73 27.95 -3.52
C ILE A 278 8.41 27.87 -2.76
N ALA A 279 7.85 29.03 -2.43
CA ALA A 279 6.60 29.18 -1.72
C ALA A 279 5.49 29.58 -2.70
N ASN A 280 4.33 28.94 -2.61
CA ASN A 280 3.16 29.19 -3.43
C ASN A 280 1.90 29.19 -2.56
N LEU A 281 1.44 30.37 -2.17
CA LEU A 281 0.29 30.49 -1.28
C LEU A 281 -0.91 31.07 -2.01
N GLY A 282 -2.07 30.44 -1.83
CA GLY A 282 -3.33 30.95 -2.35
C GLY A 282 -4.43 30.91 -1.31
N LYS A 283 -5.29 31.94 -1.32
CA LYS A 283 -6.43 32.08 -0.42
C LYS A 283 -7.51 31.05 -0.77
N ASN A 284 -8.00 30.32 0.22
CA ASN A 284 -9.07 29.35 0.07
C ASN A 284 -10.45 30.00 0.35
N LYS A 285 -11.54 29.21 0.23
CA LYS A 285 -12.91 29.72 0.43
C LYS A 285 -13.19 30.18 1.86
N GLU A 286 -12.41 29.72 2.82
CA GLU A 286 -12.50 30.06 4.24
C GLU A 286 -11.62 31.28 4.59
N GLY A 287 -10.90 31.83 3.60
CA GLY A 287 -10.00 32.97 3.77
C GLY A 287 -8.62 32.61 4.32
N LEU A 288 -8.29 31.33 4.46
CA LEU A 288 -6.98 30.83 4.89
C LEU A 288 -6.06 30.65 3.68
N TYR A 289 -4.74 30.80 3.87
CA TYR A 289 -3.75 30.59 2.83
C TYR A 289 -3.21 29.16 2.86
N GLU A 290 -3.13 28.54 1.69
CA GLU A 290 -2.66 27.16 1.51
C GLU A 290 -1.90 26.97 0.19
N GLU A 291 -1.05 25.94 0.15
CA GLU A 291 -0.31 25.47 -1.03
C GLU A 291 -1.21 24.69 -1.99
N LYS A 292 -2.12 25.38 -2.69
CA LYS A 292 -3.10 24.74 -3.60
C LYS A 292 -2.60 24.56 -5.03
N TYR A 293 -1.75 25.44 -5.54
CA TYR A 293 -1.24 25.45 -6.92
C TYR A 293 0.19 25.99 -6.96
N ASN A 294 1.02 25.49 -7.87
CA ASN A 294 2.40 25.95 -7.99
C ASN A 294 2.39 27.17 -8.92
N TYR A 295 2.10 28.34 -8.35
CA TYR A 295 2.01 29.60 -9.09
C TYR A 295 3.32 29.98 -9.76
N ALA A 296 4.46 29.71 -9.11
CA ALA A 296 5.78 30.02 -9.66
C ALA A 296 6.11 29.29 -10.97
N ILE A 297 5.55 28.09 -11.20
CA ILE A 297 5.83 27.28 -12.39
C ILE A 297 4.62 27.22 -13.33
N GLY A 298 3.43 27.06 -12.76
CA GLY A 298 2.23 26.73 -13.52
C GLY A 298 1.40 27.93 -13.95
N GLU A 299 1.67 29.13 -13.43
CA GLU A 299 0.95 30.34 -13.81
C GLU A 299 1.83 31.25 -14.67
N SER A 300 1.32 31.66 -15.83
CA SER A 300 1.98 32.68 -16.63
C SER A 300 1.50 34.05 -16.17
N SER A 301 2.45 34.93 -15.87
CA SER A 301 2.18 36.33 -15.52
C SER A 301 2.98 37.26 -16.42
N GLU A 302 2.43 38.45 -16.66
CA GLU A 302 3.16 39.49 -17.38
C GLU A 302 4.25 40.08 -16.45
N PRO A 303 5.54 40.02 -16.83
CA PRO A 303 6.64 40.42 -15.93
C PRO A 303 6.68 41.93 -15.65
N GLY A 304 5.98 42.74 -16.46
CA GLY A 304 5.91 44.19 -16.29
C GLY A 304 7.29 44.83 -16.24
N SER A 305 7.49 45.75 -15.28
CA SER A 305 8.76 46.49 -15.17
C SER A 305 9.97 45.63 -14.80
N THR A 306 9.79 44.39 -14.31
CA THR A 306 10.93 43.50 -14.03
C THR A 306 11.69 43.10 -15.29
N PHE A 307 11.01 43.08 -16.45
CA PHE A 307 11.61 42.73 -17.74
C PHE A 307 12.51 43.84 -18.32
N LYS A 308 12.39 45.08 -17.83
CA LYS A 308 13.19 46.22 -18.32
C LYS A 308 14.70 45.97 -18.18
N LEU A 309 15.11 45.20 -17.18
CA LEU A 309 16.50 44.82 -17.00
C LEU A 309 17.05 44.08 -18.24
N ALA A 310 16.31 43.11 -18.77
CA ALA A 310 16.71 42.37 -19.96
C ALA A 310 16.82 43.29 -21.18
N SER A 311 15.89 44.24 -21.34
CA SER A 311 15.94 45.24 -22.41
C SER A 311 17.17 46.14 -22.32
N ILE A 312 17.53 46.59 -21.12
CA ILE A 312 18.74 47.42 -20.89
C ILE A 312 20.00 46.60 -21.16
N ILE A 313 20.06 45.34 -20.71
CA ILE A 313 21.19 44.44 -20.98
C ILE A 313 21.40 44.29 -22.49
N SER A 314 20.32 44.04 -23.25
CA SER A 314 20.39 43.93 -24.71
C SER A 314 20.90 45.23 -25.35
N ALA A 315 20.39 46.38 -24.93
CA ALA A 315 20.79 47.66 -25.52
C ALA A 315 22.25 48.04 -25.21
N LEU A 316 22.75 47.68 -24.02
CA LEU A 316 24.17 47.84 -23.65
C LEU A 316 25.06 46.89 -24.47
N ASP A 317 24.65 45.64 -24.66
CA ASP A 317 25.40 44.61 -25.40
C ASP A 317 25.49 44.94 -26.89
N ASP A 318 24.40 45.45 -27.48
CA ASP A 318 24.36 45.95 -28.86
C ASP A 318 25.09 47.29 -29.05
N GLY A 319 25.59 47.91 -27.96
CA GLY A 319 26.29 49.19 -27.99
C GLY A 319 25.40 50.38 -28.35
N LEU A 320 24.08 50.23 -28.28
CA LEU A 320 23.10 51.29 -28.56
C LEU A 320 23.07 52.35 -27.45
N ILE A 321 23.44 51.96 -26.24
CA ILE A 321 23.56 52.83 -25.07
C ILE A 321 24.86 52.56 -24.30
N LYS A 322 25.33 53.55 -23.55
CA LYS A 322 26.48 53.50 -22.64
C LYS A 322 26.04 53.86 -21.22
N LEU A 323 26.84 53.46 -20.23
CA LEU A 323 26.64 53.81 -18.82
C LEU A 323 26.64 55.34 -18.56
N SER A 324 27.14 56.14 -19.49
CA SER A 324 27.23 57.60 -19.42
C SER A 324 26.11 58.34 -20.15
N ASP A 325 25.21 57.63 -20.84
CA ASP A 325 24.15 58.27 -21.63
C ASP A 325 23.08 58.88 -20.70
N THR A 326 22.43 59.96 -21.16
CA THR A 326 21.51 60.79 -20.36
C THR A 326 20.11 60.87 -20.96
#